data_AF-A0A1G0WT59-F1
#
_entry.id   AF-A0A1G0WT59-F1
#
_cell.length_a   1.000
_cell.length_b   1.000
_cell.length_c   1.000
_cell.angle_alpha   90.00
_cell.angle_beta   90.00
_cell.angle_gamma   90.00
#
_symmetry.space_group_name_H-M   'P 1'
#
loop_
_entity.id
_entity.type
_entity.pdbx_description
1 polymer ?
#
loop_
_entity_poly.entity_id
_entity_poly.type
_entity_poly.pdbx_seq_one_letter_code
_entity_poly.pdbx_strand_id
1 'polypeptide(L)'
;MTIGERLNLFACSCYRSQYNFANYLGISKSYLNRIINEKINTGLDIISKFISSGVSVNWLLEGKGSMFANNNTGMNLKNKLISSGTEPGTLMSVRLLSWICENYDNLERFCNFLKIDFYKYYKIIFEDSIPDTEFIDTVRKAGCNIDWLYTGKGSCYNNNPSGTILQFRKLNKNNKVIDSLEKEDFETKEIDSMPGEVILPE
;
A
#
# COMPACT_ATOMS: atom_id res chain seq x y z
N MET A 1 -6.45 -14.04 -9.00
CA MET A 1 -5.47 -14.51 -8.01
C MET A 1 -6.17 -15.24 -6.90
N THR A 2 -5.48 -16.15 -6.24
CA THR A 2 -5.97 -16.87 -5.07
C THR A 2 -5.57 -16.19 -3.76
N ILE A 3 -6.07 -16.68 -2.62
CA ILE A 3 -5.71 -16.17 -1.28
C ILE A 3 -4.20 -16.29 -1.04
N GLY A 4 -3.62 -17.43 -1.40
CA GLY A 4 -2.20 -17.70 -1.22
C GLY A 4 -1.32 -16.76 -2.04
N GLU A 5 -1.71 -16.48 -3.29
CA GLU A 5 -1.01 -15.53 -4.15
C GLU A 5 -1.07 -14.10 -3.61
N ARG A 6 -2.21 -13.68 -3.05
CA ARG A 6 -2.36 -12.38 -2.40
C ARG A 6 -1.51 -12.26 -1.13
N LEU A 7 -1.47 -13.31 -0.30
CA LEU A 7 -0.56 -13.34 0.86
C LEU A 7 0.90 -13.21 0.44
N ASN A 8 1.28 -13.92 -0.62
CA ASN A 8 2.63 -13.82 -1.16
C ASN A 8 2.92 -12.39 -1.66
N LEU A 9 2.00 -11.80 -2.42
CA LEU A 9 2.14 -10.42 -2.90
C LEU A 9 2.30 -9.43 -1.74
N PHE A 10 1.48 -9.56 -0.69
CA PHE A 10 1.58 -8.71 0.50
C PHE A 10 2.91 -8.89 1.23
N ALA A 11 3.34 -10.13 1.44
CA ALA A 11 4.59 -10.46 2.11
C ALA A 11 5.80 -9.89 1.38
N CYS A 12 5.87 -10.07 0.05
CA CYS A 12 6.95 -9.52 -0.77
C CYS A 12 6.92 -7.99 -0.80
N SER A 13 5.73 -7.38 -0.90
CA SER A 13 5.60 -5.93 -0.96
C SER A 13 5.97 -5.24 0.35
N CYS A 14 5.51 -5.76 1.49
CA CYS A 14 5.60 -5.07 2.77
C CYS A 14 6.78 -5.55 3.65
N TYR A 15 7.14 -6.82 3.51
CA TYR A 15 8.16 -7.47 4.36
C TYR A 15 9.38 -7.94 3.56
N ARG A 16 9.45 -7.62 2.26
CA ARG A 16 10.49 -8.03 1.29
C ARG A 16 10.53 -9.53 0.98
N SER A 17 10.07 -10.39 1.88
CA SER A 17 10.05 -11.83 1.68
C SER A 17 9.00 -12.53 2.53
N GLN A 18 8.57 -13.71 2.08
CA GLN A 18 7.73 -14.61 2.89
C GLN A 18 8.40 -14.99 4.22
N TYR A 19 9.73 -15.12 4.25
CA TYR A 19 10.47 -15.48 5.45
C TYR A 19 10.33 -14.41 6.54
N ASN A 20 10.55 -13.15 6.18
CA ASN A 20 10.40 -12.04 7.13
C ASN A 20 8.96 -11.90 7.61
N PHE A 21 7.99 -12.13 6.72
CA PHE A 21 6.58 -12.10 7.09
C PHE A 21 6.22 -13.23 8.06
N ALA A 22 6.69 -14.46 7.82
CA ALA A 22 6.49 -15.58 8.74
C ALA A 22 7.08 -15.30 10.13
N ASN A 23 8.30 -14.75 10.18
CA ASN A 23 8.94 -14.36 11.43
C ASN A 23 8.12 -13.28 12.17
N TYR A 24 7.62 -12.28 11.45
CA TYR A 24 6.78 -11.23 12.02
C TYR A 24 5.49 -11.80 12.64
N LEU A 25 4.87 -12.79 12.00
CA LEU A 25 3.64 -13.43 12.49
C LEU A 25 3.88 -14.45 13.63
N GLY A 26 5.13 -14.79 13.91
CA GLY A 26 5.50 -15.84 14.85
C GLY A 26 5.02 -17.23 14.38
N ILE A 27 5.16 -17.54 13.09
CA ILE A 27 4.83 -18.85 12.51
C ILE A 27 6.02 -19.42 11.74
N SER A 28 6.05 -20.74 11.53
CA SER A 28 7.12 -21.34 10.74
C SER A 28 7.00 -21.00 9.26
N LYS A 29 8.15 -20.82 8.58
CA LYS A 29 8.23 -20.61 7.13
C LYS A 29 7.50 -21.72 6.36
N SER A 30 7.67 -22.97 6.78
CA SER A 30 7.02 -24.12 6.14
C SER A 30 5.50 -24.07 6.27
N TYR A 31 4.98 -23.60 7.41
CA TYR A 31 3.55 -23.42 7.61
C TYR A 31 2.99 -22.32 6.70
N LEU A 32 3.62 -21.14 6.66
CA LEU A 32 3.21 -20.07 5.75
C LEU A 32 3.26 -20.52 4.28
N ASN A 33 4.32 -21.23 3.89
CA ASN A 33 4.45 -21.74 2.53
C ASN A 33 3.34 -22.74 2.18
N ARG A 34 2.89 -23.57 3.12
CA ARG A 34 1.73 -24.46 2.91
C ARG A 34 0.43 -23.68 2.72
N ILE A 35 0.24 -22.57 3.44
CA ILE A 35 -0.92 -21.67 3.24
C ILE A 35 -0.87 -21.04 1.85
N ILE A 36 0.28 -20.46 1.47
CA ILE A 36 0.45 -19.77 0.18
C ILE A 36 0.21 -20.72 -1.00
N ASN A 37 0.63 -21.98 -0.88
CA ASN A 37 0.40 -23.00 -1.91
C ASN A 37 -0.93 -23.76 -1.73
N GLU A 38 -1.84 -23.27 -0.91
CA GLU A 38 -3.19 -23.83 -0.70
C GLU A 38 -3.21 -25.29 -0.24
N LYS A 39 -2.13 -25.73 0.39
CA LYS A 39 -1.99 -27.10 0.90
C LYS A 39 -2.69 -27.29 2.24
N ILE A 40 -3.11 -26.21 2.90
CA ILE A 40 -3.87 -26.22 4.15
C ILE A 40 -4.90 -25.11 4.18
N ASN A 41 -6.05 -25.40 4.79
CA ASN A 41 -7.03 -24.38 5.13
C ASN A 41 -6.55 -23.56 6.32
N THR A 42 -6.82 -22.26 6.24
CA THR A 42 -6.34 -21.26 7.18
C THR A 42 -7.42 -21.05 8.25
N GLY A 43 -7.08 -21.28 9.52
CA GLY A 43 -7.98 -21.05 10.66
C GLY A 43 -8.25 -19.56 10.92
N LEU A 44 -9.28 -19.25 11.70
CA LEU A 44 -9.63 -17.87 12.07
C LEU A 44 -8.53 -17.19 12.89
N ASP A 45 -7.81 -17.95 13.69
CA ASP A 45 -6.68 -17.51 14.51
C ASP A 45 -5.56 -16.90 13.65
N ILE A 46 -5.19 -17.60 12.57
CA ILE A 46 -4.13 -17.17 11.67
C ILE A 46 -4.61 -16.06 10.71
N ILE A 47 -5.89 -16.04 10.30
CA ILE A 47 -6.49 -14.90 9.57
C ILE A 47 -6.42 -13.65 10.44
N SER A 48 -6.73 -13.76 11.72
CA SER A 48 -6.65 -12.64 12.67
C SER A 48 -5.22 -12.09 12.75
N LYS A 49 -4.21 -12.96 12.75
CA LYS A 49 -2.79 -12.52 12.68
C LYS A 49 -2.48 -11.77 11.39
N PHE A 50 -2.99 -12.21 10.23
CA PHE A 50 -2.81 -11.47 8.97
C PHE A 50 -3.45 -10.08 9.03
N ILE A 51 -4.66 -9.96 9.57
CA ILE A 51 -5.34 -8.67 9.71
C ILE A 51 -4.56 -7.74 10.65
N SER A 52 -4.11 -8.25 11.80
CA SER A 52 -3.28 -7.51 12.75
C SER A 52 -1.93 -7.06 12.16
N SER A 53 -1.40 -7.82 11.19
CA SER A 53 -0.20 -7.44 10.44
C SER A 53 -0.42 -6.34 9.40
N GLY A 54 -1.67 -5.87 9.23
CA GLY A 54 -2.01 -4.78 8.32
C GLY A 54 -2.59 -5.23 6.98
N VAL A 55 -2.96 -6.51 6.83
CA VAL A 55 -3.64 -7.04 5.62
C VAL A 55 -5.14 -6.72 5.67
N SER A 56 -5.69 -6.19 4.58
CA SER A 56 -7.13 -6.05 4.42
C SER A 56 -7.82 -7.40 4.21
N VAL A 57 -8.80 -7.72 5.06
CA VAL A 57 -9.56 -8.98 4.96
C VAL A 57 -10.36 -9.06 3.64
N ASN A 58 -10.97 -7.96 3.22
CA ASN A 58 -11.76 -7.89 1.99
C ASN A 58 -10.89 -8.12 0.75
N TRP A 59 -9.69 -7.55 0.74
CA TRP A 59 -8.77 -7.77 -0.36
C TRP A 59 -8.21 -9.19 -0.33
N LEU A 60 -7.83 -9.69 0.85
CA LEU A 60 -7.29 -11.04 0.97
C LEU A 60 -8.27 -12.11 0.47
N LEU A 61 -9.51 -12.07 0.96
CA LEU A 61 -10.52 -13.09 0.66
C LEU A 61 -11.15 -12.88 -0.73
N GLU A 62 -11.50 -11.64 -1.09
CA GLU A 62 -12.29 -11.36 -2.29
C GLU A 62 -11.51 -10.68 -3.42
N GLY A 63 -10.29 -10.18 -3.16
CA GLY A 63 -9.53 -9.36 -4.12
C GLY A 63 -10.07 -7.95 -4.29
N LYS A 64 -10.96 -7.49 -3.39
CA LYS A 64 -11.61 -6.19 -3.51
C LYS A 64 -10.95 -5.14 -2.62
N GLY A 65 -10.71 -3.97 -3.21
CA GLY A 65 -10.25 -2.79 -2.49
C GLY A 65 -8.74 -2.76 -2.21
N SER A 66 -8.37 -2.00 -1.18
CA SER A 66 -6.97 -1.82 -0.75
C SER A 66 -6.41 -3.11 -0.18
N MET A 67 -5.17 -3.41 -0.52
CA MET A 67 -4.38 -4.49 0.09
C MET A 67 -4.11 -4.23 1.58
N PHE A 68 -3.98 -2.95 1.96
CA PHE A 68 -3.72 -2.53 3.33
C PHE A 68 -5.03 -2.39 4.12
N ALA A 69 -5.02 -2.89 5.35
CA ALA A 69 -6.08 -2.70 6.31
C ALA A 69 -6.20 -1.24 6.73
N ASN A 70 -7.40 -0.84 7.16
CA ASN A 70 -7.66 0.48 7.72
C ASN A 70 -7.23 0.61 9.20
N ASN A 71 -6.30 -0.22 9.66
CA ASN A 71 -5.72 -0.13 10.99
C ASN A 71 -4.36 0.59 10.94
N ASN A 72 -3.85 0.96 12.12
CA ASN A 72 -2.58 1.69 12.22
C ASN A 72 -1.42 0.96 11.52
N THR A 73 -1.33 -0.36 11.70
CA THR A 73 -0.29 -1.19 11.05
C THR A 73 -0.38 -1.10 9.52
N GLY A 74 -1.56 -1.28 8.94
CA GLY A 74 -1.80 -1.24 7.50
C GLY A 74 -1.50 0.13 6.90
N MET A 75 -1.93 1.21 7.55
CA MET A 75 -1.64 2.58 7.11
C MET A 75 -0.14 2.90 7.18
N ASN A 76 0.55 2.48 8.25
CA ASN A 76 1.99 2.65 8.39
C ASN A 76 2.77 1.88 7.31
N LEU A 77 2.36 0.65 7.01
CA LEU A 77 2.96 -0.13 5.93
C LEU A 77 2.74 0.53 4.56
N LYS A 78 1.53 1.03 4.30
CA LYS A 78 1.21 1.75 3.06
C LYS A 78 2.11 2.99 2.90
N ASN A 79 2.19 3.82 3.93
CA ASN A 79 3.00 5.04 3.91
C ASN A 79 4.48 4.72 3.74
N LYS A 80 4.99 3.72 4.48
CA LYS A 80 6.38 3.26 4.34
C LYS A 80 6.69 2.78 2.92
N LEU A 81 5.78 2.02 2.31
CA LEU A 81 5.96 1.53 0.95
C LEU A 81 5.99 2.69 -0.05
N ILE A 82 5.08 3.66 0.08
CA ILE A 82 5.02 4.83 -0.79
C ILE A 82 6.31 5.65 -0.65
N SER A 83 6.75 5.95 0.57
CA SER A 83 7.96 6.74 0.81
C SER A 83 9.22 6.09 0.26
N SER A 84 9.35 4.76 0.34
CA SER A 84 10.55 4.05 -0.13
C SER A 84 10.85 4.26 -1.63
N GLY A 85 9.82 4.48 -2.46
CA GLY A 85 9.97 4.79 -3.89
C GLY A 85 10.50 6.19 -4.20
N THR A 86 10.60 7.08 -3.21
CA THR A 86 11.05 8.47 -3.41
C THR A 86 12.50 8.70 -2.97
N GLU A 87 13.11 7.71 -2.31
CA GLU A 87 14.48 7.83 -1.81
C GLU A 87 15.51 7.79 -2.98
N PRO A 88 16.57 8.63 -2.92
CA PRO A 88 17.67 8.57 -3.88
C PRO A 88 18.36 7.19 -3.85
N GLY A 89 18.69 6.65 -5.03
CA GLY A 89 19.37 5.36 -5.14
C GLY A 89 18.47 4.12 -5.00
N THR A 90 17.16 4.30 -4.80
CA THR A 90 16.19 3.20 -4.81
C THR A 90 16.20 2.44 -6.14
N LEU A 91 15.95 1.13 -6.10
CA LEU A 91 15.83 0.29 -7.29
C LEU A 91 14.56 0.62 -8.10
N MET A 92 14.62 0.42 -9.41
CA MET A 92 13.50 0.59 -10.32
C MET A 92 12.26 -0.20 -9.87
N SER A 93 12.43 -1.46 -9.46
CA SER A 93 11.35 -2.34 -9.00
C SER A 93 10.61 -1.77 -7.78
N VAL A 94 11.35 -1.22 -6.82
CA VAL A 94 10.80 -0.59 -5.62
C VAL A 94 10.06 0.71 -5.96
N ARG A 95 10.61 1.54 -6.87
CA ARG A 95 9.90 2.74 -7.36
C ARG A 95 8.61 2.39 -8.07
N LEU A 96 8.64 1.37 -8.92
CA LEU A 96 7.45 0.90 -9.62
C LEU A 96 6.39 0.43 -8.62
N LEU A 97 6.79 -0.39 -7.66
CA LEU A 97 5.88 -0.92 -6.65
C LEU A 97 5.24 0.20 -5.82
N SER A 98 6.03 1.17 -5.36
CA SER A 98 5.54 2.36 -4.67
C SER A 98 4.52 3.14 -5.51
N TRP A 99 4.85 3.42 -6.77
CA TRP A 99 3.97 4.14 -7.69
C TRP A 99 2.67 3.37 -7.96
N ILE A 100 2.74 2.04 -8.14
CA ILE A 100 1.57 1.18 -8.29
C ILE A 100 0.70 1.25 -7.03
N CYS A 101 1.29 1.13 -5.84
CA CYS A 101 0.54 1.17 -4.58
C CYS A 101 -0.10 2.52 -4.30
N GLU A 102 0.54 3.62 -4.70
CA GLU A 102 -0.03 4.97 -4.56
C GLU A 102 -1.24 5.19 -5.49
N ASN A 103 -1.16 4.71 -6.73
CA ASN A 103 -2.10 5.07 -7.79
C ASN A 103 -3.18 4.00 -8.07
N TYR A 104 -2.88 2.73 -7.78
CA TYR A 104 -3.72 1.56 -8.07
C TYR A 104 -3.91 0.63 -6.86
N ASP A 105 -3.49 1.04 -5.67
CA ASP A 105 -3.46 0.27 -4.40
C ASP A 105 -2.50 -0.93 -4.37
N ASN A 106 -2.50 -1.80 -5.39
CA ASN A 106 -1.65 -2.98 -5.47
C ASN A 106 -1.48 -3.49 -6.92
N LEU A 107 -0.55 -4.44 -7.10
CA LEU A 107 -0.23 -5.02 -8.41
C LEU A 107 -1.40 -5.76 -9.06
N GLU A 108 -2.20 -6.53 -8.28
CA GLU A 108 -3.37 -7.24 -8.81
C GLU A 108 -4.34 -6.27 -9.49
N ARG A 109 -4.66 -5.16 -8.82
CA ARG A 109 -5.58 -4.15 -9.32
C ARG A 109 -5.00 -3.39 -10.52
N PHE A 110 -3.71 -3.09 -10.52
CA PHE A 110 -3.02 -2.50 -11.66
C PHE A 110 -3.12 -3.40 -12.91
N CYS A 111 -2.79 -4.68 -12.77
CA CYS A 111 -2.85 -5.64 -13.87
C CYS A 111 -4.28 -5.84 -14.38
N ASN A 112 -5.25 -5.95 -13.48
CA ASN A 112 -6.67 -6.06 -13.84
C ASN A 112 -7.19 -4.81 -14.56
N PHE A 113 -6.78 -3.62 -14.14
CA PHE A 113 -7.19 -2.36 -14.76
C PHE A 113 -6.69 -2.25 -16.20
N LEU A 114 -5.44 -2.66 -16.46
CA LEU A 114 -4.83 -2.60 -17.78
C LEU A 114 -5.06 -3.85 -18.65
N LYS A 115 -5.67 -4.90 -18.08
CA LYS A 115 -5.89 -6.21 -18.73
C LYS A 115 -4.57 -6.85 -19.20
N ILE A 116 -3.58 -6.89 -18.31
CA ILE A 116 -2.24 -7.44 -18.57
C ILE A 116 -1.93 -8.64 -17.68
N ASP A 117 -0.95 -9.44 -18.08
CA ASP A 117 -0.49 -10.62 -17.34
C ASP A 117 0.15 -10.23 -16.00
N PHE A 118 -0.43 -10.71 -14.90
CA PHE A 118 0.06 -10.49 -13.54
C PHE A 118 1.46 -11.08 -13.31
N TYR A 119 1.70 -12.33 -13.73
CA TYR A 119 2.95 -13.02 -13.44
C TYR A 119 4.14 -12.40 -14.17
N LYS A 120 3.92 -11.91 -15.39
CA LYS A 120 4.95 -11.15 -16.13
C LYS A 120 5.46 -9.96 -15.31
N TYR A 121 4.55 -9.20 -14.72
CA TYR A 121 4.89 -7.99 -13.94
C TYR A 121 5.39 -8.33 -12.53
N TYR A 122 4.85 -9.39 -11.92
CA TYR A 122 5.32 -9.90 -10.64
C TYR A 122 6.82 -10.23 -10.71
N LYS A 123 7.26 -10.93 -11.77
CA LYS A 123 8.67 -11.28 -11.96
C LYS A 123 9.58 -10.07 -12.10
N ILE A 124 9.13 -9.02 -12.79
CA ILE A 124 9.91 -7.79 -12.94
C ILE A 124 10.05 -7.05 -11.60
N ILE A 125 9.00 -7.04 -10.79
CA ILE A 125 8.98 -6.30 -9.52
C ILE A 125 9.68 -7.06 -8.39
N PHE A 126 9.51 -8.38 -8.32
CA PHE A 126 9.92 -9.18 -7.15
C PHE A 126 11.01 -10.22 -7.44
N GLU A 127 11.31 -10.51 -8.71
CA GLU A 127 12.33 -11.49 -9.12
C GLU A 127 13.42 -10.85 -10.00
N ASP A 128 13.51 -9.51 -10.00
CA ASP A 128 14.50 -8.72 -10.73
C ASP A 128 14.61 -9.09 -12.23
N SER A 129 13.51 -9.53 -12.83
CA SER A 129 13.46 -9.82 -14.27
C SER A 129 13.58 -8.54 -15.08
N ILE A 130 14.29 -8.62 -16.22
CA ILE A 130 14.52 -7.47 -17.10
C ILE A 130 13.19 -7.07 -17.75
N PRO A 131 12.76 -5.80 -17.64
CA PRO A 131 11.56 -5.32 -18.31
C PRO A 131 11.77 -5.27 -19.83
N ASP A 132 10.81 -5.78 -20.58
CA ASP A 132 10.78 -5.66 -22.04
C ASP A 132 10.12 -4.35 -22.49
N THR A 133 10.20 -4.07 -23.79
CA THR A 133 9.63 -2.84 -24.37
C THR A 133 8.12 -2.76 -24.17
N GLU A 134 7.42 -3.90 -24.25
CA GLU A 134 5.96 -3.97 -24.03
C GLU A 134 5.58 -3.53 -22.61
N PHE A 135 6.33 -3.99 -21.61
CA PHE A 135 6.15 -3.58 -20.22
C PHE A 135 6.36 -2.07 -20.06
N ILE A 136 7.45 -1.53 -20.61
CA ILE A 136 7.77 -0.10 -20.50
C ILE A 136 6.70 0.76 -21.15
N ASP A 137 6.21 0.37 -22.33
CA ASP A 137 5.13 1.08 -23.01
C ASP A 137 3.82 1.04 -22.22
N THR A 138 3.51 -0.09 -21.59
CA THR A 138 2.32 -0.24 -20.76
C THR A 138 2.38 0.66 -19.52
N VAL A 139 3.51 0.64 -18.80
CA VAL A 139 3.73 1.47 -17.61
C VAL A 139 3.69 2.97 -17.98
N ARG A 140 4.25 3.33 -19.13
CA ARG A 140 4.17 4.70 -19.68
C ARG A 140 2.73 5.10 -19.98
N LYS A 141 1.96 4.25 -20.68
CA LYS A 141 0.53 4.47 -21.00
C LYS A 141 -0.35 4.57 -19.74
N ALA A 142 0.02 3.85 -18.69
CA ALA A 142 -0.64 3.90 -17.38
C ALA A 142 -0.36 5.22 -16.62
N GLY A 143 0.54 6.07 -17.13
CA GLY A 143 0.82 7.39 -16.60
C GLY A 143 2.09 7.50 -15.77
N CYS A 144 2.93 6.46 -15.72
CA CYS A 144 4.22 6.51 -15.04
C CYS A 144 5.29 7.12 -15.94
N ASN A 145 6.08 8.05 -15.41
CA ASN A 145 7.23 8.60 -16.11
C ASN A 145 8.40 7.60 -16.05
N ILE A 146 8.84 7.14 -17.22
CA ILE A 146 9.91 6.14 -17.35
C ILE A 146 11.27 6.71 -16.93
N ASP A 147 11.56 7.98 -17.21
CA ASP A 147 12.83 8.60 -16.79
C ASP A 147 12.91 8.66 -15.27
N TRP A 148 11.83 9.07 -14.61
CA TRP A 148 11.73 9.00 -13.15
C TRP A 148 11.84 7.55 -12.65
N LEU A 149 11.20 6.60 -13.32
CA LEU A 149 11.24 5.20 -12.92
C LEU A 149 12.68 4.64 -12.88
N TYR A 150 13.52 5.01 -13.85
CA TYR A 150 14.92 4.60 -13.89
C TYR A 150 15.86 5.45 -13.04
N THR A 151 15.63 6.76 -12.95
CA THR A 151 16.59 7.70 -12.33
C THR A 151 16.19 8.17 -10.93
N GLY A 152 14.91 8.06 -10.57
CA GLY A 152 14.31 8.66 -9.39
C GLY A 152 14.17 10.18 -9.45
N LYS A 153 14.52 10.82 -10.57
CA LYS A 153 14.54 12.29 -10.70
C LYS A 153 13.28 12.81 -11.38
N GLY A 154 12.80 13.97 -10.92
CA GLY A 154 11.64 14.66 -11.49
C GLY A 154 10.30 14.07 -11.05
N SER A 155 9.25 14.38 -11.82
CA SER A 155 7.89 13.89 -11.55
C SER A 155 7.74 12.41 -11.91
N CYS A 156 7.08 11.64 -11.06
CA CYS A 156 6.71 10.25 -11.33
C CYS A 156 5.56 10.10 -12.34
N TYR A 157 4.91 11.21 -12.72
CA TYR A 157 3.81 11.21 -13.67
C TYR A 157 4.30 11.57 -15.07
N ASN A 158 3.88 10.78 -16.04
CA ASN A 158 4.15 11.03 -17.44
C ASN A 158 3.27 12.16 -17.99
N ASN A 159 3.73 12.84 -19.02
CA ASN A 159 2.98 13.90 -19.72
C ASN A 159 1.99 13.31 -20.72
N ASN A 160 1.06 12.47 -20.24
CA ASN A 160 -0.03 11.92 -21.02
C ASN A 160 -1.35 11.98 -20.21
N PRO A 161 -2.52 11.73 -20.83
CA PRO A 161 -3.80 11.86 -20.14
C PRO A 161 -3.87 11.07 -18.81
N SER A 162 -3.37 9.84 -18.80
CA SER A 162 -3.32 9.00 -17.58
C SER A 162 -2.48 9.66 -16.48
N GLY A 163 -1.27 10.10 -16.79
CA GLY A 163 -0.36 10.73 -15.83
C GLY A 163 -0.92 12.05 -15.29
N THR A 164 -1.51 12.87 -16.14
CA THR A 164 -2.20 14.11 -15.74
C THR A 164 -3.36 13.82 -14.78
N ILE A 165 -4.21 12.83 -15.08
CA ILE A 165 -5.32 12.43 -14.19
C ILE A 165 -4.80 11.96 -12.83
N LEU A 166 -3.74 11.14 -12.82
CA LEU A 166 -3.15 10.64 -11.57
C LEU A 166 -2.54 11.78 -10.74
N GLN A 167 -1.84 12.72 -11.38
CA GLN A 167 -1.28 13.90 -10.73
C GLN A 167 -2.39 14.76 -10.10
N PHE A 168 -3.48 15.04 -10.82
CA PHE A 168 -4.63 15.77 -10.27
C PHE A 168 -5.28 15.04 -9.09
N ARG A 169 -5.43 13.71 -9.16
CA ARG A 169 -5.96 12.91 -8.05
C ARG A 169 -5.10 13.03 -6.80
N LYS A 170 -3.77 13.04 -6.94
CA LYS A 170 -2.84 13.22 -5.82
C LYS A 170 -2.98 14.61 -5.18
N LEU A 171 -3.02 15.66 -5.99
CA LEU A 171 -3.23 17.03 -5.50
C LEU A 171 -4.53 17.17 -4.71
N ASN A 172 -5.64 16.63 -5.24
CA ASN A 172 -6.93 16.69 -4.56
C ASN A 172 -6.98 15.89 -3.26
N LYS A 173 -6.27 14.75 -3.16
CA LYS A 173 -6.13 14.00 -1.90
C LYS A 173 -5.41 14.84 -0.85
N ASN A 174 -4.33 15.51 -1.24
CA ASN A 174 -3.54 16.33 -0.32
C ASN A 174 -4.35 17.52 0.21
N ASN A 175 -5.12 18.20 -0.64
CA ASN A 175 -5.96 19.32 -0.22
C ASN A 175 -7.03 18.90 0.80
N LYS A 176 -7.70 17.75 0.58
CA LYS A 176 -8.69 17.23 1.54
C LYS A 176 -8.11 16.91 2.91
N VAL A 177 -6.86 16.46 2.97
CA VAL A 177 -6.18 16.17 4.24
C VAL A 177 -5.89 17.47 5.01
N ILE A 178 -5.49 18.53 4.30
CA ILE A 178 -5.26 19.85 4.89
C ILE A 178 -6.58 20.40 5.46
N ASP A 179 -7.67 20.34 4.70
CA ASP A 179 -9.00 20.80 5.14
C ASP A 179 -9.53 20.05 6.39
N SER A 180 -9.13 18.79 6.61
CA SER A 180 -9.51 18.02 7.80
C SER A 180 -8.67 18.37 9.03
N LEU A 181 -7.38 18.68 8.85
CA LEU A 181 -6.48 19.03 9.95
C LEU A 181 -6.81 20.42 10.53
N GLU A 182 -7.17 21.38 9.68
CA GLU A 182 -7.56 22.74 10.13
C GLU A 182 -8.85 22.77 10.96
N LYS A 183 -9.69 21.72 10.88
CA LYS A 183 -10.94 21.62 11.66
C LYS A 183 -10.73 21.02 13.05
N GLU A 184 -9.75 20.15 13.24
CA GLU A 184 -9.46 19.54 14.55
C GLU A 184 -8.78 20.53 15.51
N ASP A 185 -8.06 21.53 14.99
CA ASP A 185 -7.37 22.54 15.80
C ASP A 185 -8.28 23.64 16.38
N PHE A 186 -9.57 23.71 15.97
CA PHE A 186 -10.52 24.72 16.46
C PHE A 186 -11.47 24.24 17.57
N GLU A 187 -11.54 22.94 17.88
CA GLU A 187 -12.51 22.38 18.85
C GLU A 187 -12.00 22.22 20.29
N THR A 188 -10.80 22.70 20.65
CA THR A 188 -10.24 22.50 22.02
C THR A 188 -10.09 23.75 22.89
N LYS A 189 -10.85 24.83 22.64
CA LYS A 189 -10.86 26.01 23.53
C LYS A 189 -12.26 26.49 23.94
N GLU A 190 -13.06 25.59 24.52
CA GLU A 190 -14.07 25.99 25.50
C GLU A 190 -13.94 25.09 26.73
N ILE A 191 -12.98 25.43 27.61
CA ILE A 191 -12.98 24.90 28.97
C ILE A 191 -13.65 25.94 29.86
N ASP A 192 -14.90 25.60 30.20
CA ASP A 192 -15.62 25.89 31.44
C ASP A 192 -15.09 27.05 32.31
N SER A 193 -15.74 28.19 32.16
CA SER A 193 -15.93 29.17 33.22
C SER A 193 -17.22 28.79 33.96
N MET A 194 -17.14 28.32 35.21
CA MET A 194 -18.20 28.43 36.25
C MET A 194 -17.76 27.70 37.55
N PRO A 195 -18.35 27.97 38.72
CA PRO A 195 -18.52 29.26 39.39
C PRO A 195 -18.05 29.21 40.86
N GLY A 196 -18.07 30.35 41.55
CA GLY A 196 -17.40 30.56 42.84
C GLY A 196 -17.95 29.78 44.04
N GLU A 197 -17.04 29.48 44.96
CA GLU A 197 -17.32 29.04 46.33
C GLU A 197 -18.06 30.15 47.10
N VAL A 198 -19.25 29.82 47.60
CA VAL A 198 -19.92 30.59 48.66
C VAL A 198 -19.77 29.81 49.96
N ILE A 199 -18.87 30.30 50.80
CA ILE A 199 -18.77 29.97 52.22
C ILE A 199 -19.96 30.65 52.93
N LEU A 200 -20.57 30.01 53.94
CA LEU A 200 -20.90 30.59 55.26
C LEU A 200 -21.55 29.54 56.20
N PRO A 201 -21.50 29.76 57.53
CA PRO A 201 -21.49 28.73 58.58
C PRO A 201 -22.81 28.62 59.36
N GLU A 202 -23.07 27.46 59.94
CA GLU A 202 -22.99 27.11 61.38
C GLU A 202 -23.44 25.65 61.59
#